data_AF-A0AAP2Z2A8-F1
#
_entry.id   AF-A0AAP2Z2A8-F1
#
_cell.length_a   1.000
_cell.length_b   1.000
_cell.length_c   1.000
_cell.angle_alpha   90.00
_cell.angle_beta   90.00
_cell.angle_gamma   90.00
#
_symmetry.space_group_name_H-M   'P 1'
#
loop_
_entity.id
_entity.type
_entity.pdbx_description
1 polymer ?
#
loop_
_entity_poly.entity_id
_entity_poly.type
_entity_poly.pdbx_seq_one_letter_code
_entity_poly.pdbx_strand_id
1 'polypeptide(L)'
;MGRVARFLAVPVGDKARLLTAATLLLVVRVGIFVVSLSRCRRLLLTVAAIASRIVPGSPTPPRVARAVDVADTYLPGQRTCLMRSLTSETLHRLYGHEIDHRIGVDKTDDGTFEAHSWIEYDGEILIGDLEDLSRFEPLPSLNEADWL
;
A
#
# COMPACT_ATOMS: atom_id res chain seq x y z
N MET A 1 1.45 23.83 21.39
CA MET A 1 -0.01 23.79 21.12
C MET A 1 -0.35 23.97 19.63
N GLY A 2 0.36 23.29 18.70
CA GLY A 2 0.14 23.47 17.24
C GLY A 2 -0.23 22.20 16.46
N ARG A 3 -0.03 21.01 17.04
CA ARG A 3 -0.30 19.72 16.36
C ARG A 3 -1.77 19.31 16.43
N VAL A 4 -2.47 19.66 17.52
CA VAL A 4 -3.87 19.28 17.75
C VAL A 4 -4.83 20.12 16.89
N ALA A 5 -4.56 21.43 16.75
CA ALA A 5 -5.35 22.32 15.88
C ALA A 5 -5.25 21.92 14.40
N ARG A 6 -4.06 21.46 13.96
CA ARG A 6 -3.86 20.95 12.60
C ARG A 6 -4.57 19.61 12.37
N PHE A 7 -4.77 18.78 13.40
CA PHE A 7 -5.52 17.52 13.34
C PHE A 7 -7.04 17.72 13.31
N LEU A 8 -7.54 18.80 13.91
CA LEU A 8 -8.96 19.18 13.88
C LEU A 8 -9.36 19.81 12.53
N ALA A 9 -8.42 20.47 11.84
CA ALA A 9 -8.63 21.03 10.50
C ALA A 9 -8.57 19.99 9.36
N VAL A 10 -8.26 18.72 9.69
CA VAL A 10 -8.22 17.63 8.72
C VAL A 10 -9.65 17.28 8.27
N PRO A 11 -9.97 17.38 6.96
CA PRO A 11 -11.27 16.97 6.43
C PRO A 11 -11.67 15.58 6.92
N VAL A 12 -12.95 15.35 7.17
CA VAL A 12 -13.46 14.06 7.66
C VAL A 12 -13.02 12.89 6.76
N GLY A 13 -12.93 13.11 5.45
CA GLY A 13 -12.41 12.11 4.51
C GLY A 13 -10.95 11.72 4.75
N ASP A 14 -10.09 12.63 5.19
CA ASP A 14 -8.69 12.32 5.51
C ASP A 14 -8.59 11.48 6.80
N LYS A 15 -9.44 11.77 7.80
CA LYS A 15 -9.50 10.94 9.02
C LYS A 15 -9.99 9.54 8.71
N ALA A 16 -11.03 9.42 7.88
CA ALA A 16 -11.53 8.14 7.40
C ALA A 16 -10.44 7.35 6.67
N ARG A 17 -9.72 7.99 5.71
CA ARG A 17 -8.57 7.40 5.01
C ARG A 17 -7.50 6.87 5.96
N LEU A 18 -7.09 7.68 6.93
CA LEU A 18 -6.07 7.29 7.91
C LEU A 18 -6.51 6.08 8.73
N LEU A 19 -7.77 6.06 9.19
CA LEU A 19 -8.32 4.92 9.92
C LEU A 19 -8.38 3.67 9.03
N THR A 20 -8.86 3.79 7.79
CA THR A 20 -8.89 2.68 6.83
C THR A 20 -7.48 2.16 6.56
N ALA A 21 -6.50 3.03 6.33
CA ALA A 21 -5.11 2.66 6.13
C ALA A 21 -4.54 1.91 7.35
N ALA A 22 -4.79 2.42 8.56
CA ALA A 22 -4.35 1.77 9.80
C ALA A 22 -4.99 0.39 9.99
N THR A 23 -6.30 0.28 9.75
CA THR A 23 -7.02 -1.01 9.80
C THR A 23 -6.45 -1.98 8.76
N LEU A 24 -6.23 -1.54 7.53
CA LEU A 24 -5.67 -2.37 6.47
C LEU A 24 -4.24 -2.83 6.81
N LEU A 25 -3.37 -1.98 7.36
CA LEU A 25 -2.03 -2.39 7.79
C LEU A 25 -2.08 -3.51 8.84
N LEU A 26 -3.02 -3.44 9.79
CA LEU A 26 -3.22 -4.49 10.79
C LEU A 26 -3.78 -5.78 10.17
N VAL A 27 -4.78 -5.65 9.28
CA VAL A 27 -5.38 -6.79 8.58
C VAL A 27 -4.36 -7.48 7.69
N VAL A 28 -3.58 -6.74 6.89
CA VAL A 28 -2.53 -7.27 6.03
C VAL A 28 -1.45 -7.94 6.88
N ARG A 29 -1.02 -7.29 7.97
CA ARG A 29 -0.03 -7.87 8.90
C ARG A 29 -0.48 -9.26 9.36
N VAL A 30 -1.71 -9.41 9.83
CA VAL A 30 -2.22 -10.72 10.26
C VAL A 30 -2.44 -11.65 9.08
N GLY A 31 -3.05 -11.15 8.00
CA GLY A 31 -3.45 -11.92 6.83
C GLY A 31 -2.30 -12.63 6.14
N ILE A 32 -1.16 -11.97 5.94
CA ILE A 32 -0.03 -12.59 5.24
C ILE A 32 0.67 -13.69 6.05
N PHE A 33 0.49 -13.73 7.38
CA PHE A 33 1.00 -14.82 8.23
C PHE A 33 -0.01 -15.96 8.35
N VAL A 34 -1.30 -15.70 8.17
CA VAL A 34 -2.37 -16.70 8.31
C VAL A 34 -2.68 -17.39 6.98
N VAL A 35 -2.58 -16.67 5.87
CA VAL A 35 -2.82 -17.18 4.51
C VAL A 35 -1.69 -16.78 3.56
N SER A 36 -1.67 -17.35 2.36
CA SER A 36 -0.71 -16.93 1.34
C SER A 36 -0.98 -15.50 0.85
N LEU A 37 0.09 -14.82 0.39
CA LEU A 37 0.01 -13.47 -0.19
C LEU A 37 -1.08 -13.37 -1.26
N SER A 38 -1.13 -14.31 -2.20
CA SER A 38 -2.10 -14.30 -3.30
C SER A 38 -3.55 -14.34 -2.80
N ARG A 39 -3.84 -15.16 -1.77
CA ARG A 39 -5.18 -15.24 -1.17
C ARG A 39 -5.52 -13.96 -0.41
N CYS A 40 -4.57 -13.44 0.37
CA CYS A 40 -4.73 -12.19 1.10
C CYS A 40 -5.05 -11.03 0.14
N ARG A 41 -4.22 -10.87 -0.90
CA ARG A 41 -4.40 -9.85 -1.95
C ARG A 41 -5.75 -9.98 -2.62
N ARG A 42 -6.11 -11.18 -3.12
CA ARG A 42 -7.39 -11.39 -3.81
C ARG A 42 -8.59 -11.01 -2.96
N LEU A 43 -8.59 -11.39 -1.68
CA LEU A 43 -9.67 -11.05 -0.75
C LEU A 43 -9.76 -9.54 -0.54
N LEU A 44 -8.63 -8.89 -0.25
CA LEU A 44 -8.57 -7.45 -0.04
C LEU A 44 -9.06 -6.68 -1.26
N LEU A 45 -8.64 -7.07 -2.46
CA LEU A 45 -9.04 -6.43 -3.71
C LEU A 45 -10.53 -6.64 -4.01
N THR A 46 -11.06 -7.83 -3.74
CA THR A 46 -12.49 -8.11 -3.91
C THR A 46 -13.33 -7.24 -2.97
N VAL A 47 -12.94 -7.15 -1.69
CA VAL A 47 -13.60 -6.30 -0.71
C VAL A 47 -13.48 -4.83 -1.10
N ALA A 48 -12.31 -4.39 -1.56
CA ALA A 48 -12.09 -3.03 -2.03
C ALA A 48 -13.01 -2.66 -3.20
N ALA A 49 -13.15 -3.53 -4.20
CA ALA A 49 -14.03 -3.31 -5.34
C ALA A 49 -15.50 -3.12 -4.91
N ILE A 50 -15.98 -3.92 -3.95
CA ILE A 50 -17.35 -3.81 -3.43
C ILE A 50 -17.52 -2.53 -2.61
N ALA A 51 -16.57 -2.23 -1.72
CA ALA A 51 -16.63 -1.09 -0.82
C ALA A 51 -16.34 0.26 -1.52
N SER A 52 -15.75 0.27 -2.71
CA SER A 52 -15.45 1.51 -3.45
C SER A 52 -16.64 2.45 -3.61
N ARG A 53 -17.87 1.90 -3.69
CA ARG A 53 -19.11 2.68 -3.85
C ARG A 53 -19.54 3.45 -2.61
N ILE A 54 -19.00 3.10 -1.44
CA ILE A 54 -19.41 3.68 -0.14
C ILE A 54 -18.32 4.55 0.48
N VAL A 55 -17.10 4.56 -0.07
CA VAL A 55 -16.01 5.35 0.48
C VAL A 55 -16.20 6.84 0.11
N PRO A 56 -16.19 7.76 1.09
CA PRO A 56 -16.45 9.17 0.81
C PRO A 56 -15.23 9.90 0.22
N GLY A 57 -15.50 10.68 -0.82
CA GLY A 57 -14.56 11.61 -1.43
C GLY A 57 -13.68 11.01 -2.52
N SER A 58 -12.98 11.88 -3.24
CA SER A 58 -12.10 11.57 -4.37
C SER A 58 -10.69 12.13 -4.12
N PRO A 59 -9.91 11.53 -3.20
CA PRO A 59 -8.54 11.96 -2.95
C PRO A 59 -7.67 11.70 -4.18
N THR A 60 -6.61 12.49 -4.37
CA THR A 60 -5.60 12.18 -5.38
C THR A 60 -4.79 10.94 -4.96
N PRO A 61 -4.21 10.18 -5.91
CA PRO A 61 -3.38 9.01 -5.59
C PRO A 61 -2.24 9.30 -4.59
N PRO A 62 -1.46 10.40 -4.72
CA PRO A 62 -0.44 10.74 -3.72
C PRO A 62 -0.99 11.01 -2.32
N ARG A 63 -2.25 11.48 -2.20
CA ARG A 63 -2.90 11.70 -0.91
C ARG A 63 -3.33 10.38 -0.26
N VAL A 64 -3.68 9.38 -1.06
CA VAL A 64 -3.95 8.01 -0.60
C VAL A 64 -2.66 7.37 -0.09
N ALA A 65 -1.58 7.43 -0.87
CA ALA A 65 -0.26 6.95 -0.45
C ALA A 65 0.20 7.59 0.87
N ARG A 66 0.11 8.92 0.99
CA ARG A 66 0.43 9.63 2.23
C ARG A 66 -0.37 9.14 3.43
N ALA A 67 -1.64 8.74 3.25
CA ALA A 67 -2.42 8.20 4.37
C ALA A 67 -1.84 6.87 4.89
N VAL A 68 -1.30 6.04 4.00
CA VAL A 68 -0.60 4.80 4.36
C VAL A 68 0.69 5.09 5.11
N ASP A 69 1.52 6.00 4.61
CA ASP A 69 2.78 6.37 5.29
C ASP A 69 2.52 6.94 6.68
N VAL A 70 1.56 7.87 6.78
CA VAL A 70 1.20 8.47 8.07
C VAL A 70 0.66 7.39 9.01
N ALA A 71 -0.27 6.54 8.56
CA ALA A 71 -0.80 5.47 9.39
C ALA A 71 0.29 4.51 9.88
N ASP A 72 1.25 4.16 9.02
CA ASP A 72 2.40 3.33 9.36
C ASP A 72 3.18 3.96 10.52
N THR A 73 3.54 5.24 10.45
CA THR A 73 4.33 5.91 11.52
C THR A 73 3.67 5.92 12.90
N TYR A 74 2.34 5.76 12.99
CA TYR A 74 1.61 5.77 14.26
C TYR A 74 1.30 4.38 14.83
N LEU A 75 1.47 3.32 14.04
CA LEU A 75 1.23 1.96 14.51
C LEU A 75 2.48 1.36 15.16
N PRO A 76 2.34 0.56 16.23
CA PRO A 76 3.47 -0.15 16.82
C PRO A 76 3.98 -1.29 15.92
N GLY A 77 5.25 -1.63 16.08
CA GLY A 77 5.94 -2.66 15.30
C GLY A 77 6.51 -2.15 13.97
N GLN A 78 7.16 -3.02 13.22
CA GLN A 78 7.66 -2.73 11.87
C GLN A 78 6.77 -3.43 10.84
N ARG A 79 6.47 -2.75 9.73
CA ARG A 79 5.79 -3.33 8.57
C ARG A 79 6.81 -3.49 7.45
N THR A 80 6.75 -4.62 6.76
CA THR A 80 7.59 -4.86 5.59
C THR A 80 7.14 -4.00 4.42
N CYS A 81 8.00 -3.81 3.42
CA CYS A 81 7.66 -3.15 2.16
C CYS A 81 6.37 -3.75 1.55
N LEU A 82 6.29 -5.08 1.51
CA LEU A 82 5.12 -5.82 1.02
C LEU A 82 3.82 -5.50 1.78
N MET A 83 3.86 -5.36 3.11
CA MET A 83 2.67 -4.99 3.88
C MET A 83 2.18 -3.59 3.51
N ARG A 84 3.12 -2.65 3.33
CA ARG A 84 2.82 -1.25 2.98
C ARG A 84 2.31 -1.11 1.55
N SER A 85 2.95 -1.76 0.58
CA SER A 85 2.54 -1.74 -0.82
C SER A 85 1.18 -2.40 -1.02
N LEU A 86 0.92 -3.58 -0.42
CA LEU A 86 -0.40 -4.24 -0.50
C LEU A 86 -1.52 -3.42 0.15
N THR A 87 -1.22 -2.75 1.27
CA THR A 87 -2.18 -1.84 1.90
C THR A 87 -2.47 -0.64 1.00
N SER A 88 -1.44 -0.07 0.39
CA SER A 88 -1.57 1.03 -0.56
C SER A 88 -2.37 0.63 -1.80
N GLU A 89 -2.08 -0.52 -2.41
CA GLU A 89 -2.85 -1.07 -3.52
C GLU A 89 -4.33 -1.20 -3.14
N THR A 90 -4.62 -1.83 -2.00
CA THR A 90 -6.02 -2.03 -1.56
C THR A 90 -6.74 -0.69 -1.37
N LEU A 91 -6.07 0.30 -0.77
CA LEU A 91 -6.65 1.62 -0.54
C LEU A 91 -6.81 2.41 -1.84
N HIS A 92 -5.88 2.31 -2.78
CA HIS A 92 -6.01 2.91 -4.11
C HIS A 92 -7.19 2.34 -4.88
N ARG A 93 -7.36 1.00 -4.85
CA ARG A 93 -8.49 0.31 -5.48
C ARG A 93 -9.83 0.68 -4.84
N LEU A 94 -9.86 0.92 -3.52
CA LEU A 94 -11.05 1.48 -2.84
C LEU A 94 -11.45 2.85 -3.41
N TYR A 95 -10.50 3.66 -3.86
CA TYR A 95 -10.74 4.97 -4.47
C TYR A 95 -10.82 4.93 -6.01
N GLY A 96 -10.80 3.74 -6.62
CA GLY A 96 -10.89 3.58 -8.07
C GLY A 96 -9.61 3.99 -8.82
N HIS A 97 -8.47 4.07 -8.14
CA HIS A 97 -7.19 4.33 -8.80
C HIS A 97 -6.62 3.04 -9.38
N GLU A 98 -6.24 3.10 -10.66
CA GLU A 98 -5.45 2.07 -11.32
C GLU A 98 -3.97 2.36 -11.06
N ILE A 99 -3.32 1.48 -10.29
CA ILE A 99 -1.93 1.60 -9.84
C ILE A 99 -1.21 0.30 -10.14
N ASP A 100 0.09 0.36 -10.35
CA ASP A 100 0.94 -0.81 -10.53
C ASP A 100 1.57 -1.25 -9.23
N HIS A 101 1.29 -2.48 -8.82
CA HIS A 101 1.96 -3.10 -7.68
C HIS A 101 3.16 -3.91 -8.19
N ARG A 102 4.35 -3.39 -7.92
CA ARG A 102 5.63 -3.96 -8.34
C ARG A 102 6.28 -4.75 -7.21
N ILE A 103 6.96 -5.83 -7.59
CA ILE A 103 7.90 -6.56 -6.75
C ILE A 103 9.17 -6.70 -7.57
N GLY A 104 10.30 -6.34 -6.99
CA GLY A 104 11.60 -6.50 -7.60
C GLY A 104 12.52 -7.31 -6.70
N VAL A 105 13.48 -7.98 -7.32
CA VAL A 105 14.49 -8.78 -6.63
C VAL A 105 15.88 -8.29 -7.00
N ASP A 106 16.76 -8.27 -6.02
CA ASP A 106 18.18 -8.03 -6.21
C ASP A 106 18.95 -9.25 -5.74
N LYS A 107 19.94 -9.65 -6.53
CA LYS A 107 20.83 -10.74 -6.19
C LYS A 107 22.18 -10.12 -5.82
N THR A 108 22.44 -10.09 -4.53
CA THR A 108 23.65 -9.46 -3.99
C THR A 108 24.90 -10.28 -4.33
N ASP A 109 26.06 -9.64 -4.31
CA ASP A 109 27.35 -10.25 -4.67
C ASP A 109 27.74 -11.45 -3.77
N ASP A 110 27.23 -11.47 -2.54
CA ASP A 110 27.41 -12.57 -1.58
C ASP A 110 26.39 -13.72 -1.78
N GLY A 111 25.55 -13.63 -2.81
CA GLY A 111 24.60 -14.67 -3.22
C GLY A 111 23.28 -14.67 -2.44
N THR A 112 23.01 -13.64 -1.63
CA THR A 112 21.71 -13.48 -0.99
C THR A 112 20.68 -12.87 -1.97
N PHE A 113 19.41 -13.07 -1.67
CA PHE A 113 18.31 -12.47 -2.42
C PHE A 113 17.59 -11.47 -1.54
N GLU A 114 17.53 -10.23 -2.02
CA GLU A 114 16.71 -9.19 -1.43
C GLU A 114 15.48 -8.96 -2.31
N ALA A 115 14.33 -8.77 -1.68
CA ALA A 115 13.09 -8.47 -2.36
C ALA A 115 12.52 -7.16 -1.85
N HIS A 116 12.06 -6.33 -2.76
CA HIS A 116 11.43 -5.07 -2.45
C HIS A 116 10.12 -4.91 -3.21
N SER A 117 9.20 -4.14 -2.63
CA SER A 117 7.86 -3.96 -3.18
C SER A 117 7.43 -2.51 -3.05
N TRP A 118 6.89 -1.97 -4.14
CA TRP A 118 6.52 -0.57 -4.28
C TRP A 118 5.25 -0.41 -5.12
N ILE A 119 4.64 0.77 -5.03
CA ILE A 119 3.46 1.15 -5.81
C ILE A 119 3.85 2.26 -6.79
N GLU A 120 3.49 2.08 -8.06
CA GLU A 120 3.64 3.08 -9.12
C GLU A 120 2.28 3.58 -9.58
N TYR A 121 2.22 4.85 -9.97
CA TYR A 121 1.08 5.48 -10.62
C TYR A 121 1.58 6.44 -11.69
N ASP A 122 1.17 6.27 -12.94
CA ASP A 122 1.63 7.07 -14.08
C ASP A 122 3.17 7.21 -14.18
N GLY A 123 3.89 6.15 -13.82
CA GLY A 123 5.36 6.12 -13.84
C GLY A 123 6.04 6.75 -12.61
N GLU A 124 5.28 7.26 -11.64
CA GLU A 124 5.80 7.80 -10.38
C GLU A 124 5.64 6.79 -9.23
N ILE A 125 6.68 6.65 -8.39
CA ILE A 125 6.65 5.79 -7.21
C ILE A 125 5.94 6.52 -6.07
N LEU A 126 4.81 5.96 -5.62
CA LEU A 126 4.00 6.53 -4.55
C LEU A 126 4.32 5.95 -3.17
N ILE A 127 4.71 4.68 -3.09
CA ILE A 127 5.03 3.96 -1.85
C ILE A 127 6.21 3.05 -2.10
N GLY A 128 7.16 3.01 -1.16
CA GLY A 128 8.31 2.11 -1.24
C GLY A 128 9.43 2.67 -2.11
N ASP A 129 9.57 3.99 -2.19
CA ASP A 129 10.72 4.60 -2.84
C ASP A 129 12.01 4.33 -2.05
N LEU A 130 13.08 3.98 -2.76
CA LEU A 130 14.42 3.71 -2.24
C LEU A 130 15.44 4.41 -3.16
N GLU A 131 16.52 4.96 -2.58
CA GLU A 131 17.57 5.66 -3.35
C GLU A 131 18.21 4.76 -4.42
N ASP A 132 18.26 3.46 -4.16
CA ASP A 132 18.86 2.43 -5.02
C ASP A 132 17.82 1.48 -5.63
N LEU A 133 16.57 1.93 -5.80
CA LEU A 133 15.49 1.09 -6.34
C LEU A 133 15.84 0.44 -7.69
N SER A 134 16.69 1.08 -8.50
CA SER A 134 17.14 0.58 -9.81
C SER A 134 17.92 -0.74 -9.75
N ARG A 135 18.41 -1.15 -8.58
CA ARG A 135 19.10 -2.45 -8.41
C ARG A 135 18.13 -3.63 -8.42
N PHE A 136 16.86 -3.39 -8.09
CA PHE A 136 15.85 -4.43 -8.03
C PHE A 136 15.31 -4.68 -9.44
N GLU A 137 15.56 -5.87 -9.98
CA GLU A 137 14.98 -6.31 -11.25
C GLU A 137 13.48 -6.55 -11.05
N PRO A 138 12.59 -5.79 -11.71
CA PRO A 138 11.16 -5.92 -11.52
C PRO A 138 10.65 -7.23 -12.13
N LEU A 139 9.91 -8.00 -11.32
CA LEU A 139 9.09 -9.10 -11.81
C LEU A 139 7.84 -8.53 -12.51
N PRO A 140 7.11 -9.34 -13.31
CA PRO A 140 5.82 -8.94 -13.85
C PRO A 140 4.92 -8.38 -12.75
N SER A 141 4.20 -7.30 -13.04
CA SER A 141 3.39 -6.64 -12.01
C SER A 141 2.36 -7.62 -11.44
N LEU A 142 2.02 -7.47 -10.15
CA LEU A 142 1.01 -8.33 -9.54
C LEU A 142 -0.38 -8.14 -10.17
N ASN A 143 -0.62 -7.01 -10.83
CA ASN A 143 -1.86 -6.77 -11.56
C ASN A 143 -1.92 -7.53 -12.89
N GLU A 144 -0.77 -7.72 -13.56
CA GLU A 144 -0.67 -8.48 -14.80
C GLU A 144 -0.58 -9.99 -14.54
N ALA A 145 -0.15 -10.41 -13.35
CA ALA A 145 0.02 -11.81 -12.98
C ALA A 145 -1.30 -12.54 -12.63
N ASP A 146 -2.46 -11.88 -12.63
CA ASP A 146 -3.78 -12.48 -12.35
C ASP A 146 -4.34 -13.34 -13.52
N TRP A 147 -3.48 -13.87 -14.40
CA TRP A 147 -3.83 -14.89 -15.41
C TRP A 147 -3.66 -16.31 -14.84
N LEU A 148 -4.58 -16.76 -13.98
CA LEU A 148 -4.97 -18.16 -13.69
C LEU A 148 -6.20 -18.19 -12.76
#